data_AF-A0A721YAP0-F1
#
_entry.id   AF-A0A721YAP0-F1
#
_cell.length_a   1.000
_cell.length_b   1.000
_cell.length_c   1.000
_cell.angle_alpha   90.00
_cell.angle_beta   90.00
_cell.angle_gamma   90.00
#
_symmetry.space_group_name_H-M   'P 1'
#
loop_
_entity.id
_entity.type
_entity.pdbx_description
1 polymer ?
#
loop_
_entity_poly.entity_id
_entity_poly.type
_entity_poly.pdbx_seq_one_letter_code
_entity_poly.pdbx_strand_id
1 'polypeptide(L)'
;MTWKDRLQDASFRGVPFKVEEESAGTGRRVETHEYPNRDKPYTEDLGKVTFRPSITAYVVGDDCFDQRDRLIDALNKPGPGTLVHPTYGELKVCVDGEVRVSTSKSEGRIVRFDLKFVEA
;
A
#
# COMPACT_ATOMS: atom_id res chain seq x y z
N MET A 1 -11.29 20.24 15.78
CA MET A 1 -10.14 19.95 14.89
C MET A 1 -9.84 18.46 15.02
N THR A 2 -10.39 17.67 14.10
CA THR A 2 -10.35 16.20 14.13
C THR A 2 -9.01 15.75 13.54
N TRP A 3 -8.38 14.72 14.09
CA TRP A 3 -7.14 14.10 13.58
C TRP A 3 -7.16 13.78 12.07
N LYS A 4 -8.36 13.63 11.49
CA LYS A 4 -8.62 13.53 10.04
C LYS A 4 -8.09 14.71 9.20
N ASP A 5 -8.02 15.92 9.76
CA ASP A 5 -7.59 17.14 9.05
C ASP A 5 -6.04 17.25 8.94
N ARG A 6 -5.30 16.39 9.66
CA ARG A 6 -3.83 16.34 9.62
C ARG A 6 -3.29 15.22 8.74
N LEU A 7 -4.16 14.42 8.10
CA LEU A 7 -3.73 13.39 7.17
C LEU A 7 -3.28 14.08 5.88
N GLN A 8 -1.98 14.01 5.61
CA GLN A 8 -1.38 14.45 4.36
C GLN A 8 -2.10 13.79 3.17
N ASP A 9 -2.39 14.54 2.11
CA ASP A 9 -3.02 13.98 0.91
C ASP A 9 -2.14 12.86 0.35
N ALA A 10 -2.70 11.66 0.29
CA ALA A 10 -1.98 10.51 -0.24
C ALA A 10 -1.79 10.71 -1.74
N SER A 11 -0.61 10.37 -2.25
CA SER A 11 -0.34 10.45 -3.68
C SER A 11 0.60 9.37 -4.14
N PHE A 12 0.42 8.93 -5.38
CA PHE A 12 1.32 7.97 -6.02
C PHE A 12 1.80 8.55 -7.33
N ARG A 13 3.11 8.72 -7.48
CA ARG A 13 3.74 9.38 -8.65
C ARG A 13 3.11 10.76 -8.95
N GLY A 14 2.71 11.49 -7.91
CA GLY A 14 2.07 12.79 -8.02
C GLY A 14 0.57 12.76 -8.32
N VAL A 15 -0.05 11.58 -8.46
CA VAL A 15 -1.51 11.46 -8.58
C VAL A 15 -2.13 11.36 -7.18
N PRO A 16 -2.96 12.34 -6.76
CA PRO A 16 -3.58 12.31 -5.44
C PRO A 16 -4.71 11.28 -5.36
N PHE A 17 -4.87 10.65 -4.20
CA PHE A 17 -5.97 9.74 -3.87
C PHE A 17 -6.29 9.83 -2.37
N LYS A 18 -7.46 9.31 -1.97
CA LYS A 18 -7.82 9.19 -0.55
C LYS A 18 -7.57 7.77 -0.06
N VAL A 19 -7.08 7.63 1.15
CA VAL A 19 -6.89 6.33 1.81
C VAL A 19 -8.12 6.02 2.65
N GLU A 20 -8.68 4.83 2.48
CA GLU A 20 -9.75 4.27 3.31
C GLU A 20 -9.19 3.34 4.38
N GLU A 21 -8.25 2.49 4.00
CA GLU A 21 -7.62 1.51 4.88
C GLU A 21 -6.17 1.27 4.47
N GLU A 22 -5.29 1.11 5.45
CA GLU A 22 -3.92 0.69 5.25
C GLU A 22 -3.58 -0.55 6.10
N SER A 23 -2.84 -1.48 5.51
CA SER A 23 -2.30 -2.65 6.20
C SER A 23 -0.91 -2.95 5.67
N ALA A 24 0.03 -3.31 6.54
CA ALA A 24 1.38 -3.67 6.12
C ALA A 24 1.97 -4.73 7.04
N GLY A 25 2.63 -5.72 6.45
CA GLY A 25 3.42 -6.69 7.20
C GLY A 25 4.65 -6.00 7.81
N THR A 26 4.80 -6.10 9.13
CA THR A 26 5.98 -5.63 9.87
C THR A 26 6.58 -6.77 10.68
N GLY A 27 7.90 -6.81 10.78
CA GLY A 27 8.61 -7.86 11.51
C GLY A 27 9.99 -8.19 10.92
N ARG A 28 10.51 -9.33 11.34
CA ARG A 28 11.79 -9.88 10.88
C ARG A 28 11.55 -11.32 10.42
N ARG A 29 12.26 -11.74 9.40
CA ARG A 29 12.29 -13.13 8.95
C ARG A 29 13.14 -13.90 9.94
N VAL A 30 12.58 -14.96 10.50
CA VAL A 30 13.21 -15.73 11.56
C VAL A 30 13.02 -17.21 11.26
N GLU A 31 14.12 -17.96 11.18
CA GLU A 31 14.09 -19.42 11.06
C GLU A 31 14.34 -20.05 12.43
N THR A 32 13.53 -21.03 12.80
CA THR A 32 13.64 -21.73 14.09
C THR A 32 14.08 -23.16 13.84
N HIS A 33 15.29 -23.49 14.29
CA HIS A 33 15.85 -24.83 14.22
C HIS A 33 15.60 -25.58 15.53
N GLU A 34 14.88 -26.69 15.43
CA GLU A 34 14.61 -27.61 16.53
C GLU A 34 15.55 -28.82 16.44
N TYR A 35 16.24 -29.13 17.53
CA TYR A 35 17.19 -30.24 17.60
C TYR A 35 16.72 -31.27 18.63
N PRO A 36 16.83 -32.59 18.35
CA PRO A 36 16.52 -33.63 19.33
C PRO A 36 17.36 -33.48 20.61
N ASN A 37 16.74 -33.69 21.78
CA ASN A 37 17.33 -33.54 23.12
C ASN A 37 17.75 -32.11 23.51
N ARG A 38 17.17 -31.07 22.88
CA ARG A 38 17.39 -29.68 23.26
C ARG A 38 16.05 -29.01 23.62
N ASP A 39 15.91 -28.57 24.86
CA ASP A 39 14.68 -27.91 25.34
C ASP A 39 14.48 -26.48 24.77
N LYS A 40 15.55 -25.86 24.25
CA LYS A 40 15.49 -24.52 23.66
C LYS A 40 15.84 -24.58 22.17
N PRO A 41 14.92 -24.16 21.27
CA PRO A 41 15.20 -24.07 19.86
C PRO A 41 16.22 -22.96 19.57
N TYR A 42 16.96 -23.10 18.47
CA TYR A 42 17.87 -22.07 17.99
C TYR A 42 17.16 -21.22 16.95
N THR A 43 17.16 -19.91 17.14
CA THR A 43 16.42 -18.96 16.31
C THR A 43 17.42 -18.09 15.55
N GLU A 44 17.44 -18.22 14.22
CA GLU A 44 18.29 -17.42 13.34
C GLU A 44 17.47 -16.29 12.69
N ASP A 45 17.96 -15.06 12.82
CA ASP A 45 17.33 -13.89 12.21
C ASP A 45 17.87 -13.68 10.78
N LEU A 46 17.00 -13.85 9.79
CA LEU A 46 17.29 -13.68 8.37
C LEU A 46 17.06 -12.23 7.88
N GLY A 47 16.94 -11.27 8.80
CA GLY A 47 16.78 -9.85 8.49
C GLY A 47 15.34 -9.35 8.46
N LYS A 48 15.15 -8.11 8.00
CA LYS A 48 13.86 -7.42 7.96
C LYS A 48 12.91 -8.12 6.98
N VAL A 49 11.64 -8.30 7.36
CA VAL A 49 10.61 -8.78 6.42
C VAL A 49 10.43 -7.76 5.30
N THR A 50 10.21 -8.23 4.08
CA THR A 50 9.90 -7.34 2.96
C THR A 50 8.65 -6.53 3.30
N PHE A 51 8.78 -5.22 3.29
CA PHE A 51 7.68 -4.33 3.57
C PHE A 51 6.73 -4.32 2.36
N ARG A 52 5.51 -4.83 2.57
CA ARG A 52 4.46 -4.92 1.55
C ARG A 52 3.18 -4.25 2.05
N PRO A 53 3.04 -2.93 1.88
CA PRO A 53 1.81 -2.25 2.26
C PRO A 53 0.70 -2.55 1.24
N SER A 54 -0.45 -2.98 1.75
CA SER A 54 -1.72 -3.06 1.05
C SER A 54 -2.58 -1.88 1.48
N ILE A 55 -2.98 -1.05 0.51
CA ILE A 55 -3.66 0.22 0.73
C ILE A 55 -4.97 0.19 -0.06
N THR A 56 -6.08 0.29 0.65
CA THR A 56 -7.39 0.53 0.06
C THR A 56 -7.56 2.03 -0.11
N ALA A 57 -7.51 2.47 -1.37
CA ALA A 57 -7.65 3.86 -1.75
C ALA A 57 -8.96 4.11 -2.50
N TYR A 58 -9.40 5.35 -2.55
CA TYR A 58 -10.52 5.77 -3.38
C TYR A 58 -10.33 7.17 -3.95
N VAL A 59 -10.97 7.39 -5.09
CA VAL A 59 -11.13 8.71 -5.69
C VAL A 59 -12.61 9.04 -5.73
N VAL A 60 -12.94 10.28 -5.40
CA VAL A 60 -14.31 10.79 -5.33
C VAL A 60 -14.39 12.16 -5.96
N GLY A 61 -15.46 12.41 -6.72
CA GLY A 61 -15.72 13.72 -7.35
C GLY A 61 -16.25 13.60 -8.77
N ASP A 62 -16.57 14.74 -9.37
CA ASP A 62 -17.00 14.81 -10.77
C ASP A 62 -15.89 14.34 -11.74
N ASP A 63 -14.62 14.57 -11.40
CA ASP A 63 -13.44 14.13 -12.16
C ASP A 63 -12.92 12.73 -11.75
N CYS A 64 -13.74 11.91 -11.09
CA CYS A 64 -13.32 10.59 -10.58
C CYS A 64 -12.82 9.66 -11.69
N PHE A 65 -13.37 9.75 -12.90
CA PHE A 65 -12.93 8.95 -14.05
C PHE A 65 -11.56 9.39 -14.55
N ASP A 66 -11.31 10.69 -14.71
CA ASP A 66 -9.99 11.21 -15.09
C ASP A 66 -8.92 10.89 -14.04
N GLN A 67 -9.24 11.03 -12.75
CA GLN A 67 -8.32 10.65 -11.68
C GLN A 67 -8.03 9.15 -11.69
N ARG A 68 -9.07 8.32 -11.93
CA ARG A 68 -8.91 6.87 -12.06
C ARG A 68 -7.95 6.54 -13.21
N ASP A 69 -8.17 7.08 -14.40
CA ASP A 69 -7.34 6.80 -15.56
C ASP A 69 -5.89 7.27 -15.36
N ARG A 70 -5.67 8.43 -14.72
CA ARG A 70 -4.33 8.89 -14.32
C ARG A 70 -3.66 7.97 -13.31
N LEU A 71 -4.40 7.47 -12.32
CA LEU A 71 -3.85 6.57 -11.32
C LEU A 71 -3.50 5.21 -11.95
N ILE A 72 -4.36 4.69 -12.83
CA ILE A 72 -4.10 3.46 -13.59
C ILE A 72 -2.85 3.62 -14.47
N ASP A 73 -2.70 4.74 -15.17
CA ASP A 73 -1.49 5.02 -15.96
C ASP A 73 -0.25 5.10 -15.07
N ALA A 74 -0.35 5.77 -13.91
CA ALA A 74 0.72 5.83 -12.94
C ALA A 74 1.11 4.44 -12.40
N LEU A 75 0.14 3.55 -12.15
CA LEU A 75 0.38 2.20 -11.65
C LEU A 75 0.98 1.27 -12.70
N ASN A 76 0.61 1.44 -13.98
CA ASN A 76 1.15 0.65 -15.08
C ASN A 76 2.54 1.10 -15.55
N LYS A 77 3.02 2.28 -15.13
CA LYS A 77 4.35 2.75 -15.51
C LYS A 77 5.44 1.83 -14.92
N PRO A 78 6.45 1.43 -15.72
CA PRO A 78 7.52 0.57 -15.24
C PRO A 78 8.40 1.27 -14.19
N GLY A 79 8.98 0.47 -13.30
CA GLY A 79 9.93 0.93 -12.28
C GLY A 79 9.29 1.41 -10.98
N PRO A 80 10.11 1.83 -10.00
CA PRO A 80 9.63 2.33 -8.72
C PRO A 80 8.88 3.66 -8.86
N GLY A 81 7.88 3.85 -8.03
CA GLY A 81 7.12 5.08 -7.87
C GLY A 81 7.25 5.64 -6.45
N THR A 82 7.14 6.95 -6.32
CA THR A 82 7.04 7.60 -5.02
C THR A 82 5.60 7.50 -4.53
N LEU A 83 5.41 6.81 -3.41
CA LEU A 83 4.16 6.73 -2.66
C LEU A 83 4.27 7.67 -1.46
N VAL A 84 3.45 8.71 -1.45
CA VAL A 84 3.25 9.56 -0.27
C VAL A 84 2.01 9.05 0.44
N HIS A 85 2.19 8.53 1.65
CA HIS A 85 1.12 8.04 2.50
C HIS A 85 1.07 8.89 3.80
N PRO A 86 -0.12 9.27 4.29
CA PRO A 86 -0.21 10.09 5.50
C PRO A 86 0.43 9.44 6.74
N THR A 87 0.33 8.12 6.87
CA THR A 87 0.88 7.37 8.02
C THR A 87 2.32 6.91 7.78
N TYR A 88 2.69 6.58 6.53
CA TYR A 88 4.01 6.00 6.23
C TYR A 88 5.02 7.03 5.75
N GLY A 89 4.59 8.25 5.44
CA GLY A 89 5.41 9.28 4.83
C GLY A 89 5.66 9.01 3.34
N GLU A 90 6.79 9.51 2.85
CA GLU A 90 7.24 9.28 1.49
C GLU A 90 8.05 7.98 1.41
N LEU A 91 7.57 7.03 0.61
CA LEU A 91 8.20 5.75 0.37
C LEU A 91 8.42 5.54 -1.11
N LYS A 92 9.52 4.86 -1.45
CA LYS A 92 9.77 4.37 -2.80
C LYS A 92 9.27 2.93 -2.88
N VAL A 93 8.29 2.71 -3.75
CA VAL A 93 7.62 1.42 -3.85
C VAL A 93 7.38 1.02 -5.31
N CYS A 94 7.40 -0.28 -5.56
CA CYS A 94 6.91 -0.87 -6.81
C CYS A 94 5.51 -1.45 -6.58
N VAL A 95 4.68 -1.44 -7.61
CA VAL A 95 3.39 -2.15 -7.59
C VAL A 95 3.67 -3.65 -7.53
N ASP A 96 3.11 -4.33 -6.53
CA ASP A 96 3.28 -5.77 -6.31
C ASP A 96 2.04 -6.53 -6.80
N GLY A 97 2.10 -7.00 -8.05
CA GLY A 97 1.04 -7.81 -8.66
C GLY A 97 -0.12 -7.00 -9.24
N GLU A 98 -1.33 -7.56 -9.14
CA GLU A 98 -2.55 -6.98 -9.69
C GLU A 98 -3.16 -5.94 -8.73
N VAL A 99 -3.48 -4.77 -9.26
CA VAL A 99 -4.29 -3.76 -8.58
C VAL A 99 -5.75 -3.98 -8.96
N ARG A 100 -6.64 -4.09 -7.97
CA ARG A 100 -8.08 -4.17 -8.25
C ARG A 100 -8.70 -2.78 -8.25
N VAL A 101 -9.47 -2.50 -9.30
CA VAL A 101 -10.26 -1.27 -9.42
C VAL A 101 -11.74 -1.63 -9.36
N SER A 102 -12.44 -1.09 -8.39
CA SER A 102 -13.87 -1.36 -8.15
C SER A 102 -14.66 -0.07 -8.26
N THR A 103 -15.62 -0.02 -9.18
CA THR A 103 -16.54 1.11 -9.33
C THR A 103 -17.96 0.65 -9.01
N SER A 104 -18.59 1.24 -8.00
CA SER A 104 -19.99 0.95 -7.65
C SER A 104 -20.89 2.02 -8.26
N LYS A 105 -21.83 1.62 -9.13
CA LYS A 105 -22.84 2.54 -9.68
C LYS A 105 -23.81 3.04 -8.61
N SER A 106 -23.99 2.28 -7.53
CA SER A 106 -24.93 2.58 -6.45
C SER A 106 -24.43 3.66 -5.48
N GLU A 107 -23.10 3.81 -5.35
CA GLU A 107 -22.48 4.80 -4.47
C GLU A 107 -22.15 6.12 -5.18
N GLY A 108 -22.36 6.20 -6.50
CA GLY A 108 -22.29 7.43 -7.29
C GLY A 108 -21.00 8.24 -7.11
N ARG A 109 -20.10 8.21 -8.12
CA ARG A 109 -18.87 9.03 -8.20
C ARG A 109 -17.73 8.60 -7.26
N ILE A 110 -17.71 7.35 -6.81
CA ILE A 110 -16.60 6.77 -6.05
C ILE A 110 -16.00 5.61 -6.84
N VAL A 111 -14.67 5.63 -6.99
CA VAL A 111 -13.88 4.51 -7.52
C VAL A 111 -12.89 4.08 -6.44
N ARG A 112 -12.94 2.81 -6.04
CA ARG A 112 -12.04 2.21 -5.07
C ARG A 112 -10.91 1.44 -5.76
N PHE A 113 -9.76 1.40 -5.10
CA PHE A 113 -8.53 0.77 -5.54
C PHE A 113 -7.96 -0.05 -4.40
N ASP A 114 -7.68 -1.33 -4.66
CA ASP A 114 -6.89 -2.18 -3.77
C ASP A 114 -5.45 -2.18 -4.29
N LEU A 115 -4.60 -1.36 -3.67
CA LEU A 115 -3.23 -1.15 -4.10
C LEU A 115 -2.30 -2.02 -3.27
N LYS A 116 -1.49 -2.84 -3.93
CA LYS A 116 -0.44 -3.62 -3.29
C LYS A 116 0.89 -3.13 -3.77
N PHE A 117 1.76 -2.83 -2.82
CA PHE A 117 3.07 -2.30 -3.08
C PHE A 117 4.15 -3.15 -2.39
N VAL A 118 5.38 -3.02 -2.89
CA VAL A 118 6.58 -3.59 -2.29
C VAL A 118 7.67 -2.52 -2.23
N GLU A 119 8.38 -2.42 -1.11
CA GLU A 119 9.54 -1.52 -0.93
C GLU A 119 10.61 -1.81 -2.01
N ALA A 120 11.11 -0.77 -2.67
CA ALA A 120 12.02 -0.86 -3.83
C ALA A 120 13.16 0.17 -3.80
#